data_AF-A0A845RLG7-F1
#
_entry.id   AF-A0A845RLG7-F1
#
_cell.length_a   1.000
_cell.length_b   1.000
_cell.length_c   1.000
_cell.angle_alpha   90.00
_cell.angle_beta   90.00
_cell.angle_gamma   90.00
#
_symmetry.space_group_name_H-M   'P 1'
#
loop_
_entity.id
_entity.type
_entity.pdbx_description
1 polymer ?
#
loop_
_entity_poly.entity_id
_entity_poly.type
_entity_poly.pdbx_seq_one_letter_code
_entity_poly.pdbx_strand_id
1 'polypeptide(L)'
;MDYKHCCVIDAQNRYKTLVLVVNESDETGEIQERVQYYTLLEGERLIDTAPPVMRPHAGADGFIKPAWEGSEWIESATSEEIEAWEAEHPAPPPGPPSESERIASLETQMTDTQMALVEAYEAADDQATTIMLAQAEAYETADRQNTDALLALAEVYESMLALQARVTALEGGEVNG
;
A
#
# COMPACT_ATOMS: atom_id res chain seq x y z
N MET A 1 -18.36 -53.83 7.30
CA MET A 1 -18.35 -53.15 8.60
C MET A 1 -19.06 -51.85 8.40
N ASP A 2 -20.26 -51.74 8.96
CA ASP A 2 -21.07 -50.54 8.90
C ASP A 2 -20.69 -49.67 10.10
N TYR A 3 -20.40 -48.39 9.86
CA TYR A 3 -19.97 -47.46 10.88
C TYR A 3 -20.51 -46.07 10.58
N LYS A 4 -20.81 -45.31 11.63
CA LYS A 4 -21.26 -43.92 11.55
C LYS A 4 -20.51 -43.05 12.57
N HIS A 5 -20.41 -41.77 12.27
CA HIS A 5 -19.90 -40.79 13.23
C HIS A 5 -21.07 -40.09 13.88
N CYS A 6 -21.14 -40.13 15.21
CA CYS A 6 -22.19 -39.47 15.97
C CYS A 6 -21.59 -38.39 16.85
N CYS A 7 -22.34 -37.30 17.03
CA CYS A 7 -21.98 -36.27 17.99
C CYS A 7 -22.48 -36.66 19.38
N VAL A 8 -21.62 -36.51 20.38
CA VAL A 8 -21.98 -36.63 21.79
C VAL A 8 -22.46 -35.27 22.26
N ILE A 9 -23.65 -35.23 22.84
CA ILE A 9 -24.18 -34.06 23.54
C ILE A 9 -24.45 -34.38 25.00
N ASP A 10 -24.25 -33.40 25.87
CA ASP A 10 -24.54 -33.52 27.30
C ASP A 10 -26.03 -33.34 27.64
N ALA A 11 -26.34 -33.38 28.93
CA ALA A 11 -27.71 -33.20 29.45
C ALA A 11 -28.30 -31.80 29.15
N GLN A 12 -27.46 -30.81 28.83
CA GLN A 12 -27.86 -29.47 28.40
C GLN A 12 -27.84 -29.33 26.87
N ASN A 13 -27.75 -30.44 26.14
CA ASN A 13 -27.65 -30.53 24.69
C ASN A 13 -26.37 -29.91 24.10
N ARG A 14 -25.34 -29.61 24.90
CA ARG A 14 -24.12 -29.00 24.40
C ARG A 14 -23.23 -30.05 23.75
N TYR A 15 -22.60 -29.68 22.64
CA TYR A 15 -21.65 -30.53 21.96
C TYR A 15 -20.44 -30.84 22.84
N LYS A 16 -20.04 -32.11 22.87
CA LYS A 16 -18.88 -32.59 23.65
C LYS A 16 -17.77 -33.06 22.73
N THR A 17 -18.09 -33.97 21.81
CA THR A 17 -17.11 -34.58 20.92
C THR A 17 -17.80 -35.32 19.77
N LEU A 18 -17.04 -35.68 18.74
CA LEU A 18 -17.42 -36.63 17.72
C LEU A 18 -16.90 -38.02 18.11
N VAL A 19 -17.72 -39.06 17.97
CA VAL A 19 -17.34 -40.45 18.24
C VAL A 19 -17.67 -41.36 17.07
N LEU A 20 -16.93 -42.45 16.94
CA LEU A 20 -17.20 -43.51 15.98
C LEU A 20 -18.11 -44.57 16.62
N VAL A 21 -19.20 -44.89 15.95
CA VAL A 21 -20.11 -45.99 16.30
C VAL A 21 -19.98 -47.07 15.24
N VAL A 22 -19.60 -48.27 15.66
CA VAL A 22 -19.50 -49.45 14.77
C VAL A 22 -20.60 -50.45 15.11
N ASN A 23 -21.13 -51.06 14.05
CA ASN A 23 -22.09 -52.15 14.15
C ASN A 23 -21.33 -53.48 14.30
N GLU A 24 -21.35 -54.08 15.49
CA GLU A 24 -20.72 -55.37 15.79
C GLU A 24 -21.80 -56.44 15.98
N SER A 25 -21.65 -57.60 15.35
CA SER A 25 -22.53 -58.75 15.57
C SER A 25 -22.13 -59.49 16.84
N ASP A 26 -23.07 -59.69 17.75
CA ASP A 26 -22.84 -60.47 18.97
C ASP A 26 -22.80 -61.98 18.71
N GLU A 27 -22.57 -62.76 19.78
CA GLU A 27 -22.51 -64.23 19.72
C GLU A 27 -23.82 -64.89 19.22
N THR A 28 -24.92 -64.15 19.19
CA THR A 28 -26.24 -64.59 18.69
C THR A 28 -26.51 -64.14 17.25
N GLY A 29 -25.63 -63.32 16.67
CA GLY A 29 -25.77 -62.73 15.35
C GLY A 29 -26.58 -61.43 15.31
N GLU A 30 -26.99 -60.89 16.46
CA GLU A 30 -27.64 -59.58 16.53
C GLU A 30 -26.62 -58.46 16.40
N ILE A 31 -26.96 -57.43 15.61
CA ILE A 31 -26.10 -56.27 15.40
C ILE A 31 -26.31 -55.29 16.55
N GLN A 32 -25.24 -55.01 17.31
CA GLN A 32 -25.23 -54.03 18.38
C GLN A 32 -24.33 -52.84 18.01
N GLU A 33 -24.83 -51.62 18.27
CA GLU A 33 -24.06 -50.39 18.11
C GLU A 33 -23.08 -50.25 19.27
N ARG A 34 -21.78 -50.17 18.96
CA ARG A 34 -20.72 -49.98 19.93
C ARG A 34 -19.97 -48.67 19.68
N VAL A 35 -19.93 -47.82 20.70
CA VAL A 35 -19.13 -46.59 20.70
C VAL A 35 -17.66 -46.96 20.89
N GLN A 36 -16.80 -46.49 20.00
CA GLN A 36 -15.37 -46.73 20.06
C GLN A 36 -14.64 -45.61 20.79
N TYR A 37 -13.68 -46.01 21.63
CA TYR A 37 -12.75 -45.11 22.34
C TYR A 37 -13.39 -44.02 23.20
N TYR A 38 -14.69 -44.16 23.52
CA TYR A 38 -15.44 -43.22 24.35
C TYR A 38 -16.46 -43.97 25.20
N THR A 39 -16.61 -43.56 26.45
CA THR A 39 -17.63 -44.07 27.37
C THR A 39 -18.61 -42.95 27.65
N LEU A 40 -19.88 -43.12 27.24
CA LEU A 40 -20.94 -42.16 27.52
C LEU A 40 -21.13 -42.02 29.04
N LEU A 41 -21.10 -40.78 29.52
CA LEU A 41 -21.38 -40.44 30.92
C LEU A 41 -22.89 -40.29 31.15
N GLU A 42 -23.28 -40.21 32.43
CA GLU A 42 -24.67 -39.99 32.80
C GLU A 42 -25.19 -38.66 32.22
N GLY A 43 -26.31 -38.73 31.49
CA GLY A 43 -26.92 -37.58 30.82
C GLY A 43 -26.38 -37.28 29.44
N GLU A 44 -25.30 -37.94 28.99
CA GLU A 44 -24.82 -37.81 27.62
C GLU A 44 -25.63 -38.70 26.66
N ARG A 45 -25.79 -38.25 25.41
CA ARG A 45 -26.45 -39.02 24.35
C ARG A 45 -25.81 -38.78 23.00
N LEU A 46 -26.04 -39.74 22.10
CA LEU A 46 -25.59 -39.68 20.72
C LEU A 46 -26.67 -39.08 19.83
N ILE A 47 -26.23 -38.23 18.91
CA ILE A 47 -27.07 -37.73 17.82
C ILE A 47 -26.33 -37.96 16.50
N ASP A 48 -27.08 -38.43 15.50
CA ASP A 48 -26.57 -38.71 14.16
C ASP A 48 -26.68 -37.45 13.30
N THR A 49 -25.73 -36.54 13.49
CA THR A 49 -25.62 -35.28 12.77
C THR A 49 -24.17 -34.91 12.57
N ALA A 50 -23.90 -34.04 11.60
CA ALA A 50 -22.56 -33.49 11.38
C ALA A 50 -22.12 -32.64 12.59
N PRO A 51 -20.82 -32.67 12.96
CA PRO A 51 -20.32 -31.86 14.06
C PRO A 51 -20.46 -30.35 13.78
N PRO A 52 -20.64 -29.53 14.83
CA PRO A 52 -20.73 -28.09 14.68
C PRO A 52 -19.39 -27.50 14.21
N VAL A 53 -19.45 -26.41 13.45
CA VAL A 53 -18.27 -25.63 13.08
C VAL A 53 -17.87 -24.77 14.28
N MET A 54 -16.72 -25.10 14.90
CA MET A 54 -16.19 -24.34 16.03
C MET A 54 -15.57 -23.02 15.57
N ARG A 55 -15.75 -21.96 16.33
CA ARG A 55 -15.14 -20.65 16.05
C ARG A 55 -13.63 -20.72 16.30
N PRO A 56 -12.78 -20.38 15.31
CA PRO A 56 -11.33 -20.48 15.46
C PRO A 56 -10.69 -19.28 16.19
N HIS A 57 -11.24 -18.08 16.04
CA HIS A 57 -10.79 -16.85 16.71
C HIS A 57 -11.90 -15.79 16.72
N ALA A 58 -11.67 -14.68 17.41
CA ALA A 58 -12.57 -13.54 17.46
C ALA A 58 -12.94 -13.03 16.05
N GLY A 59 -14.22 -12.74 15.85
CA GLY A 59 -14.74 -12.24 14.56
C GLY A 59 -14.83 -13.28 13.43
N ALA A 60 -14.47 -14.55 13.65
CA ALA A 60 -14.71 -15.62 12.68
C ALA A 60 -16.09 -16.26 12.85
N ASP A 61 -16.60 -16.86 11.77
CA ASP A 61 -17.81 -17.66 11.81
C ASP A 61 -17.63 -18.95 12.64
N GLY A 62 -18.71 -19.40 13.28
CA GLY A 62 -18.75 -20.64 14.06
C GLY A 62 -19.23 -20.44 15.50
N PHE A 63 -19.35 -21.57 16.20
CA PHE A 63 -19.85 -21.64 17.58
C PHE A 63 -18.72 -21.72 18.60
N ILE A 64 -18.91 -21.09 19.75
CA ILE A 64 -18.05 -21.20 20.93
C ILE A 64 -18.59 -22.31 21.85
N LYS A 65 -19.92 -22.33 22.08
CA LYS A 65 -20.62 -23.39 22.83
C LYS A 65 -21.83 -23.88 22.05
N PRO A 66 -21.64 -24.73 21.03
CA PRO A 66 -22.75 -25.25 20.24
C PRO A 66 -23.68 -26.13 21.10
N ALA A 67 -24.97 -25.90 20.99
CA ALA A 67 -26.03 -26.71 21.57
C ALA A 67 -26.98 -27.22 20.50
N TRP A 68 -27.46 -28.45 20.65
CA TRP A 68 -28.38 -29.08 19.72
C TRP A 68 -29.83 -28.74 20.07
N GLU A 69 -30.55 -28.11 19.12
CA GLU A 69 -31.97 -27.75 19.30
C GLU A 69 -32.94 -28.84 18.78
N GLY A 70 -32.42 -29.90 18.17
CA GLY A 70 -33.22 -31.01 17.62
C GLY A 70 -33.09 -31.15 16.11
N SER A 71 -32.88 -30.03 15.41
CA SER A 71 -32.67 -29.98 13.95
C SER A 71 -31.33 -29.35 13.55
N GLU A 72 -30.83 -28.41 14.35
CA GLU A 72 -29.60 -27.68 14.05
C GLU A 72 -28.81 -27.32 15.31
N TRP A 73 -27.58 -26.86 15.09
CA TRP A 73 -26.71 -26.33 16.13
C TRP A 73 -26.99 -24.85 16.34
N ILE A 74 -27.13 -24.44 17.61
CA ILE A 74 -27.29 -23.05 18.02
C ILE A 74 -26.16 -22.65 18.98
N GLU A 75 -25.84 -21.37 19.04
CA GLU A 75 -24.90 -20.84 20.04
C GLU A 75 -25.59 -20.79 21.41
N SER A 76 -24.97 -21.38 22.43
CA SER A 76 -25.46 -21.32 23.81
C SER A 76 -24.61 -20.47 24.74
N ALA A 77 -23.47 -19.95 24.27
CA ALA A 77 -22.67 -18.99 25.02
C ALA A 77 -23.44 -17.67 25.20
N THR A 78 -23.36 -17.08 26.40
CA THR A 78 -23.89 -15.73 26.63
C THR A 78 -22.99 -14.68 25.99
N SER A 79 -23.50 -13.46 25.82
CA SER A 79 -22.68 -12.36 25.30
C SER A 79 -21.41 -12.13 26.14
N GLU A 80 -21.48 -12.24 27.47
CA GLU A 80 -20.28 -12.08 28.30
C GLU A 80 -19.27 -13.22 28.09
N GLU A 81 -19.74 -14.45 27.89
CA GLU A 81 -18.87 -15.59 27.60
C GLU A 81 -18.23 -15.49 26.21
N ILE A 82 -18.95 -14.94 25.23
CA ILE A 82 -18.42 -14.66 23.89
C ILE A 82 -17.32 -13.60 23.99
N GLU A 83 -17.58 -12.48 24.66
CA GLU A 83 -16.60 -11.39 24.83
C GLU A 83 -15.33 -11.88 25.55
N ALA A 84 -15.48 -12.68 26.62
CA ALA A 84 -14.35 -13.26 27.34
C ALA A 84 -13.55 -14.22 26.45
N TRP A 85 -14.22 -15.08 25.67
CA TRP A 85 -13.56 -15.99 24.76
C TRP A 85 -12.83 -15.25 23.64
N GLU A 86 -13.41 -14.19 23.08
CA GLU A 86 -12.80 -13.37 22.02
C GLU A 86 -11.57 -12.60 22.51
N ALA A 87 -11.57 -12.18 23.77
CA ALA A 87 -10.39 -11.58 24.40
C ALA A 87 -9.24 -12.60 24.57
N GLU A 88 -9.56 -13.87 24.84
CA GLU A 88 -8.57 -14.95 24.96
C GLU A 88 -8.10 -15.51 23.59
N HIS A 89 -8.95 -15.37 22.56
CA HIS A 89 -8.71 -15.90 21.20
C HIS A 89 -8.76 -14.76 20.17
N PRO A 90 -7.82 -13.81 20.21
CA PRO A 90 -7.84 -12.67 19.30
C PRO A 90 -7.70 -13.09 17.84
N ALA A 91 -8.23 -12.28 16.92
CA ALA A 91 -8.04 -12.49 15.50
C ALA A 91 -6.53 -12.52 15.16
N PRO A 92 -6.10 -13.40 14.24
CA PRO A 92 -4.73 -13.40 13.77
C PRO A 92 -4.39 -12.03 13.18
N PRO A 93 -3.13 -11.58 13.30
CA PRO A 93 -2.71 -10.35 12.65
C PRO A 93 -2.98 -10.45 11.15
N PRO A 94 -3.36 -9.34 10.49
CA PRO A 94 -3.52 -9.35 9.05
C PRO A 94 -2.25 -9.89 8.40
N GLY A 95 -2.43 -10.79 7.43
CA GLY A 95 -1.31 -11.33 6.66
C GLY A 95 -0.55 -10.20 5.97
N PRO A 96 0.72 -10.44 5.58
CA PRO A 96 1.41 -9.52 4.68
C PRO A 96 0.57 -9.31 3.41
N PRO A 97 0.65 -8.12 2.77
CA PRO A 97 -0.05 -7.88 1.53
C PRO A 97 0.30 -8.97 0.52
N SER A 98 -0.73 -9.44 -0.17
CA SER A 98 -0.61 -10.43 -1.23
C SER A 98 0.37 -9.96 -2.31
N GLU A 99 0.94 -10.91 -3.06
CA GLU A 99 1.82 -10.58 -4.19
C GLU A 99 1.10 -9.67 -5.19
N SER A 100 -0.19 -9.90 -5.44
CA SER A 100 -1.03 -9.07 -6.31
C SER A 100 -1.12 -7.62 -5.83
N GLU A 101 -1.34 -7.39 -4.53
CA GLU A 101 -1.39 -6.04 -3.96
C GLU A 101 -0.03 -5.33 -4.06
N ARG A 102 1.07 -6.07 -3.85
CA ARG A 102 2.44 -5.54 -4.00
C ARG A 102 2.76 -5.19 -5.46
N ILE A 103 2.34 -6.03 -6.41
CA ILE A 103 2.51 -5.80 -7.84
C ILE A 103 1.73 -4.56 -8.26
N ALA A 104 0.45 -4.45 -7.89
CA ALA A 104 -0.37 -3.28 -8.20
C ALA A 104 0.26 -1.98 -7.64
N SER A 105 0.75 -2.01 -6.40
CA SER A 105 1.44 -0.86 -5.81
C SER A 105 2.73 -0.49 -6.55
N LEU A 106 3.50 -1.48 -7.00
CA LEU A 106 4.74 -1.27 -7.75
C LEU A 106 4.47 -0.74 -9.17
N GLU A 107 3.41 -1.21 -9.83
CA GLU A 107 2.97 -0.70 -11.14
C GLU A 107 2.54 0.77 -11.06
N THR A 108 1.81 1.16 -10.01
CA THR A 108 1.47 2.57 -9.77
C THR A 108 2.73 3.41 -9.56
N GLN A 109 3.65 2.98 -8.68
CA GLN A 109 4.91 3.69 -8.47
C GLN A 109 5.74 3.80 -9.75
N MET A 110 5.83 2.74 -10.55
CA MET A 110 6.55 2.76 -11.81
C MET A 110 5.92 3.76 -12.80
N THR A 111 4.59 3.82 -12.83
CA THR A 111 3.87 4.76 -13.70
C THR A 111 4.09 6.21 -13.25
N ASP A 112 3.96 6.49 -11.96
CA ASP A 112 4.18 7.82 -11.39
C ASP A 112 5.62 8.29 -11.60
N THR A 113 6.60 7.40 -11.40
CA THR A 113 8.01 7.71 -11.63
C THR A 113 8.32 7.94 -13.11
N GLN A 114 7.74 7.16 -14.02
CA GLN A 114 7.89 7.40 -15.46
C GLN A 114 7.30 8.75 -15.88
N MET A 115 6.14 9.11 -15.36
CA MET A 115 5.50 10.40 -15.64
C MET A 115 6.33 11.58 -15.10
N ALA A 116 6.78 11.50 -13.85
CA ALA A 116 7.67 12.51 -13.27
C ALA A 116 8.99 12.65 -14.03
N LEU A 117 9.52 11.54 -14.55
CA LEU A 117 10.73 11.56 -15.39
C LEU A 117 10.48 12.32 -16.69
N VAL A 118 9.36 12.07 -17.37
CA VAL A 118 8.98 12.77 -18.62
C VAL A 118 8.84 14.27 -18.37
N GLU A 119 8.11 14.67 -17.33
CA GLU A 119 7.95 16.09 -16.96
C GLU A 119 9.30 16.76 -16.68
N ALA A 120 10.21 16.08 -15.99
CA ALA A 120 11.55 16.60 -15.72
C ALA A 120 12.39 16.75 -17.00
N TYR A 121 12.26 15.84 -17.96
CA TYR A 121 12.94 15.96 -19.26
C TYR A 121 12.41 17.13 -20.07
N GLU A 122 11.09 17.31 -20.15
CA GLU A 122 10.47 18.44 -20.86
C GLU A 122 10.90 19.78 -20.23
N ALA A 123 10.85 19.89 -18.90
CA ALA A 123 11.29 21.09 -18.19
C ALA A 123 12.78 21.39 -18.42
N ALA A 124 13.63 20.36 -18.48
CA ALA A 124 15.05 20.53 -18.73
C ALA A 124 15.33 21.02 -20.17
N ASP A 125 14.58 20.53 -21.16
CA ASP A 125 14.72 20.94 -22.56
C ASP A 125 14.25 22.39 -22.78
N ASP A 126 13.13 22.77 -22.16
CA ASP A 126 12.63 24.15 -22.15
C ASP A 126 13.63 25.10 -21.47
N GLN A 127 14.22 24.68 -20.35
CA GLN A 127 15.23 25.44 -19.65
C GLN A 127 16.50 25.61 -20.49
N ALA A 128 16.95 24.55 -21.16
CA ALA A 128 18.10 24.60 -22.05
C ALA A 128 17.89 25.59 -23.21
N THR A 129 16.70 25.55 -23.82
CA THR A 129 16.31 26.49 -24.88
C THR A 129 16.28 27.93 -24.38
N THR A 130 15.73 28.16 -23.19
CA THR A 130 15.68 29.48 -22.56
C THR A 130 17.09 30.02 -22.29
N ILE A 131 17.99 29.19 -21.77
CA ILE A 131 19.39 29.57 -21.52
C ILE A 131 20.10 29.91 -22.84
N MET A 132 19.89 29.11 -23.89
CA MET A 132 20.50 29.35 -25.19
C MET A 132 20.06 30.70 -25.79
N LEU A 133 18.76 31.02 -25.73
CA LEU A 133 18.24 32.30 -26.22
C LEU A 133 18.78 33.48 -25.41
N ALA A 134 18.76 33.39 -24.09
CA ALA A 134 19.31 34.44 -23.22
C ALA A 134 20.81 34.66 -23.48
N GLN A 135 21.57 33.60 -23.74
CA GLN A 135 22.97 33.68 -24.12
C GLN A 135 23.14 34.42 -25.44
N ALA A 136 22.32 34.11 -26.47
CA ALA A 136 22.38 34.78 -27.76
C ALA A 136 22.07 36.28 -27.66
N GLU A 137 21.01 36.64 -26.94
CA GLU A 137 20.65 38.05 -26.70
C GLU A 137 21.73 38.82 -25.94
N ALA A 138 22.39 38.18 -24.97
CA ALA A 138 23.51 38.78 -24.24
C ALA A 138 24.70 39.05 -25.17
N TYR A 139 25.03 38.12 -26.08
CA TYR A 139 26.09 38.32 -27.07
C TYR A 139 25.78 39.49 -28.02
N GLU A 140 24.57 39.55 -28.58
CA GLU A 140 24.16 40.65 -29.47
C GLU A 140 24.17 42.01 -28.76
N THR A 141 23.76 42.04 -27.49
CA THR A 141 23.78 43.26 -26.68
C THR A 141 25.21 43.72 -26.42
N ALA A 142 26.11 42.81 -26.07
CA ALA A 142 27.51 43.12 -25.84
C ALA A 142 28.20 43.63 -27.11
N ASP A 143 27.92 43.03 -28.27
CA ASP A 143 28.47 43.47 -29.55
C ASP A 143 28.01 44.89 -29.91
N ARG A 144 26.71 45.19 -29.71
CA ARG A 144 26.17 46.55 -29.89
C ARG A 144 26.86 47.55 -28.96
N GLN A 145 26.98 47.23 -27.66
CA GLN A 145 27.65 48.11 -26.70
C GLN A 145 29.12 48.35 -27.05
N ASN A 146 29.83 47.33 -27.52
CA ASN A 146 31.21 47.49 -27.99
C ASN A 146 31.30 48.41 -29.20
N THR A 147 30.38 48.27 -30.15
CA THR A 147 30.29 49.13 -31.33
C THR A 147 30.01 50.59 -30.93
N ASP A 148 29.03 50.81 -30.05
CA ASP A 148 28.69 52.14 -29.54
C ASP A 148 29.86 52.78 -28.79
N ALA A 149 30.59 52.00 -27.99
CA ALA A 149 31.77 52.48 -27.28
C ALA A 149 32.92 52.88 -28.23
N LEU A 150 33.14 52.13 -29.32
CA LEU A 150 34.14 52.49 -30.33
C LEU A 150 33.77 53.76 -31.08
N LEU A 151 32.49 53.95 -31.42
CA LEU A 151 32.00 55.18 -32.05
C LEU A 151 32.17 56.39 -31.13
N ALA A 152 31.77 56.26 -29.86
CA ALA A 152 31.96 57.32 -28.87
C ALA A 152 33.44 57.67 -28.68
N LEU A 153 34.34 56.67 -28.68
CA LEU A 153 35.78 56.90 -28.59
C LEU A 153 36.31 57.65 -29.82
N ALA A 154 35.84 57.32 -31.03
CA ALA A 154 36.22 58.01 -32.25
C ALA A 154 35.78 59.49 -32.22
N GLU A 155 34.54 59.78 -31.79
CA GLU A 155 34.03 61.15 -31.63
C GLU A 155 34.88 61.98 -30.64
N VAL A 156 35.32 61.38 -29.54
CA VAL A 156 36.21 62.03 -28.56
C VAL A 156 37.58 62.33 -29.18
N TYR A 157 38.17 61.40 -29.93
CA TYR A 157 39.44 61.63 -30.62
C TYR A 157 39.34 62.75 -31.66
N GLU A 158 38.28 62.77 -32.47
CA GLU A 158 38.05 63.84 -33.44
C GLU A 158 37.92 65.21 -32.75
N SER A 159 37.18 65.27 -31.65
CA SER A 159 37.03 66.48 -30.84
C SER A 159 38.37 66.96 -30.26
N MET A 160 39.23 66.03 -29.81
CA MET A 160 40.56 66.35 -29.30
C MET A 160 41.48 66.92 -30.38
N LEU A 161 41.48 66.31 -31.58
CA LEU A 161 42.25 66.81 -32.73
C LEU A 161 41.78 68.21 -33.14
N ALA A 162 40.46 68.43 -33.19
CA ALA A 162 39.89 69.74 -33.48
C ALA A 162 40.29 70.79 -32.42
N LEU A 163 40.30 70.41 -31.14
CA LEU A 163 40.75 71.28 -30.06
C LEU A 163 42.24 71.62 -30.18
N GLN A 164 43.10 70.62 -30.45
CA GLN A 164 44.53 70.82 -30.64
C GLN A 164 44.83 71.75 -31.80
N ALA A 165 44.11 71.61 -32.92
CA ALA A 165 44.23 72.51 -34.07
C ALA A 165 43.87 73.96 -33.69
N ARG A 166 42.82 74.15 -32.88
CA ARG A 166 42.42 75.48 -32.39
C ARG A 166 43.44 76.08 -31.42
N VAL A 167 44.00 75.29 -30.50
CA VAL A 167 45.03 75.75 -29.56
C VAL A 167 46.29 76.17 -30.33
N THR A 168 46.76 75.35 -31.27
CA THR A 168 47.91 75.67 -32.12
C THR A 168 47.70 76.98 -32.89
N ALA A 169 46.50 77.20 -33.42
CA ALA A 169 46.15 78.45 -34.11
C ALA A 169 46.17 79.68 -33.20
N LEU A 170 45.81 79.53 -31.92
CA LEU A 170 45.87 80.61 -30.92
C LEU A 170 47.31 80.90 -30.49
N GLU A 171 48.12 79.87 -30.24
CA GLU A 171 49.54 80.00 -29.86
C GLU A 171 50.39 80.60 -31.00
N GLY A 172 50.10 80.24 -32.26
CA GLY A 172 50.74 80.87 -33.43
C GLY A 172 50.32 82.32 -33.69
N GLY A 173 49.23 82.78 -33.05
CA GLY A 173 48.73 84.15 -33.14
C GLY A 173 49.41 85.14 -32.18
N GLU A 174 50.13 84.67 -31.17
CA GLU A 174 50.76 85.54 -30.15
C GLU A 174 52.09 86.20 -30.60
N VAL A 175 52.56 85.94 -31.83
CA VAL A 175 53.83 86.51 -32.34
C VAL A 175 53.65 87.79 -33.19
N ASN A 176 52.44 88.35 -33.29
CA ASN A 176 52.26 89.68 -33.89
C ASN A 176 51.38 90.57 -32.99
N GLY A 177 52.05 91.27 -32.06
CA GLY A 177 51.57 92.55 -31.53
C GLY A 177 51.70 93.67 -32.56
#